data_AF-A0A3D2K7Z6-F1
#
_entry.id   AF-A0A3D2K7Z6-F1
#
_cell.length_a   1.000
_cell.length_b   1.000
_cell.length_c   1.000
_cell.angle_alpha   90.00
_cell.angle_beta   90.00
_cell.angle_gamma   90.00
#
_symmetry.space_group_name_H-M   'P 1'
#
loop_
_entity.id
_entity.type
_entity.pdbx_description
1 polymer ?
#
loop_
_entity_poly.entity_id
_entity_poly.type
_entity_poly.pdbx_seq_one_letter_code
_entity_poly.pdbx_strand_id
1 'polypeptide(L)'
;MAAKKALKKKLQYWGTGRRKKAIARVRLIPEGNGSIVINKRTIDEYFGGLEVMKLVVRQPLTLTSTLEKYDVAVNVIGGGPSGQAGAIRHGISRA
;
A
#
# COMPACT_ATOMS: atom_id res chain seq x y z
N MET A 1 -26.69 25.33 1.18
CA MET A 1 -25.96 24.30 0.40
C MET A 1 -24.69 23.88 1.12
N ALA A 2 -24.74 22.81 1.91
CA ALA A 2 -23.53 22.10 2.34
C ALA A 2 -23.90 20.62 2.50
N ALA A 3 -23.54 19.82 1.50
CA ALA A 3 -23.75 18.38 1.55
C ALA A 3 -22.86 17.78 2.64
N LYS A 4 -23.46 17.36 3.77
CA LYS A 4 -22.81 16.47 4.73
C LYS A 4 -22.50 15.16 4.01
N LYS A 5 -21.26 14.99 3.58
CA LYS A 5 -20.74 13.71 3.06
C LYS A 5 -20.84 12.68 4.17
N ALA A 6 -21.75 11.72 4.03
CA ALA A 6 -21.86 10.60 4.96
C ALA A 6 -20.51 9.86 5.03
N LEU A 7 -19.90 9.84 6.21
CA LEU A 7 -18.69 9.06 6.48
C LEU A 7 -19.10 7.58 6.52
N LYS A 8 -19.13 6.94 5.34
CA LYS A 8 -19.23 5.48 5.24
C LYS A 8 -17.99 4.94 5.96
N LYS A 9 -18.18 4.37 7.15
CA LYS A 9 -17.13 3.75 7.95
C LYS A 9 -16.68 2.49 7.19
N LYS A 10 -15.80 2.67 6.21
CA LYS A 10 -15.20 1.55 5.48
C LYS A 10 -14.45 0.69 6.50
N LEU A 11 -14.63 -0.63 6.44
CA LEU A 11 -13.73 -1.54 7.14
C LEU A 11 -12.30 -1.16 6.73
N GLN A 12 -11.38 -1.09 7.68
CA GLN A 12 -9.98 -0.82 7.42
C GLN A 12 -9.17 -1.93 8.06
N TYR A 13 -8.41 -2.67 7.26
CA TYR A 13 -7.46 -3.63 7.77
C TYR A 13 -6.10 -2.95 7.92
N TRP A 14 -5.45 -3.23 9.03
CA TRP A 14 -4.19 -2.61 9.39
C TRP A 14 -3.09 -3.66 9.35
N GLY A 15 -2.10 -3.43 8.49
CA GLY A 15 -0.90 -4.25 8.42
C GLY A 15 0.33 -3.41 8.75
N THR A 16 1.30 -4.02 9.42
CA THR A 16 2.62 -3.40 9.59
C THR A 16 3.70 -4.30 9.03
N GLY A 17 4.49 -3.73 8.13
CA GLY A 17 5.64 -4.37 7.52
C GLY A 17 6.94 -3.72 7.95
N ARG A 18 7.95 -4.53 8.26
CA ARG A 18 9.28 -4.06 8.66
C ARG A 18 10.32 -4.85 7.88
N ARG A 19 11.34 -4.16 7.36
CA ARG A 19 12.50 -4.79 6.70
C ARG A 19 13.73 -3.88 6.83
N LYS A 20 14.86 -4.44 7.30
CA LYS A 20 16.08 -3.68 7.62
C LYS A 20 15.73 -2.49 8.53
N LYS A 21 15.99 -1.26 8.08
CA LYS A 21 15.65 0.00 8.78
C LYS A 21 14.35 0.66 8.26
N ALA A 22 13.58 -0.02 7.40
CA ALA A 22 12.34 0.51 6.83
C ALA A 22 11.11 -0.03 7.57
N ILE A 23 10.17 0.86 7.88
CA ILE A 23 8.91 0.56 8.56
C ILE A 23 7.77 1.06 7.67
N ALA A 24 6.89 0.16 7.26
CA ALA A 24 5.70 0.42 6.46
C ALA A 24 4.44 0.18 7.29
N ARG A 25 3.58 1.20 7.40
CA ARG A 25 2.23 1.09 7.98
C ARG A 25 1.24 1.07 6.84
N VAL A 26 0.60 -0.07 6.65
CA VAL A 26 -0.32 -0.36 5.55
C VAL A 26 -1.74 -0.28 6.07
N ARG A 27 -2.59 0.42 5.32
CA ARG A 27 -4.04 0.42 5.50
C ARG A 27 -4.65 -0.19 4.24
N LEU A 28 -5.35 -1.30 4.42
CA LEU A 28 -6.13 -1.94 3.37
C LEU A 28 -7.58 -1.50 3.51
N ILE A 29 -8.16 -1.01 2.41
CA ILE A 29 -9.54 -0.57 2.38
C ILE A 29 -10.30 -1.50 1.42
N PRO A 30 -11.16 -2.41 1.91
CA PRO A 30 -12.13 -3.13 1.08
C PRO A 30 -13.06 -2.16 0.34
N GLU A 31 -13.48 -2.55 -0.87
CA GLU A 31 -14.20 -1.70 -1.84
C GLU A 31 -13.31 -0.58 -2.41
N GLY A 32 -12.26 -0.99 -3.13
CA GLY A 32 -11.34 -0.09 -3.84
C GLY A 32 -11.18 -0.46 -5.32
N ASN A 33 -10.48 0.40 -6.07
CA ASN A 33 -10.21 0.24 -7.51
C ASN A 33 -8.80 -0.34 -7.77
N GLY A 34 -8.12 -0.85 -6.74
CA GLY A 34 -6.73 -1.29 -6.84
C GLY A 34 -5.72 -0.15 -6.78
N SER A 35 -6.10 1.00 -6.23
CA SER A 35 -5.20 2.14 -6.13
C SER A 35 -4.18 1.92 -5.01
N ILE A 36 -2.89 1.94 -5.36
CA ILE A 36 -1.78 1.84 -4.42
C ILE A 36 -1.15 3.21 -4.25
N VAL A 37 -1.29 3.78 -3.05
CA VAL A 37 -0.76 5.09 -2.70
C VAL A 37 0.30 4.93 -1.61
N ILE A 38 1.49 5.46 -1.85
CA ILE A 38 2.64 5.40 -0.93
C ILE A 38 3.01 6.83 -0.54
N ASN A 39 2.90 7.14 0.75
CA ASN A 39 3.23 8.45 1.32
C ASN A 39 2.59 9.62 0.53
N LYS A 40 1.32 9.46 0.15
CA LYS A 40 0.51 10.38 -0.68
C LYS A 40 0.93 10.51 -2.15
N ARG A 41 1.82 9.66 -2.66
CA ARG A 41 2.25 9.60 -4.06
C ARG A 41 1.82 8.27 -4.69
N THR A 42 1.70 8.22 -6.01
CA THR A 42 1.45 6.95 -6.71
C THR A 42 2.68 6.06 -6.68
N ILE A 43 2.49 4.74 -6.86
CA ILE A 43 3.60 3.77 -6.91
C ILE A 43 4.63 4.10 -7.99
N ASP A 44 4.19 4.74 -9.08
CA ASP A 44 5.05 5.11 -10.20
C ASP A 44 5.99 6.25 -9.85
N GLU A 45 5.42 7.35 -9.32
CA GLU A 45 6.17 8.51 -8.86
C GLU A 45 7.09 8.20 -7.68
N TYR A 46 6.69 7.26 -6.80
CA TYR A 46 7.47 6.94 -5.62
C TYR A 46 8.72 6.09 -5.92
N PHE A 47 8.59 5.09 -6.80
CA PHE A 47 9.69 4.19 -7.14
C PHE A 47 10.46 4.61 -8.40
N GLY A 48 10.03 5.62 -9.15
CA GLY A 48 10.83 6.30 -10.17
C GLY A 48 11.56 5.38 -11.15
N GLY A 49 10.81 4.75 -12.08
CA GLY A 49 11.38 3.88 -13.12
C GLY A 49 11.93 2.51 -12.66
N LEU A 50 12.03 2.25 -11.36
CA LEU A 50 12.46 0.96 -10.82
C LEU A 50 11.33 -0.08 -10.86
N GLU A 51 11.10 -0.68 -12.03
CA GLU A 51 10.02 -1.67 -12.27
C GLU A 51 10.09 -2.88 -11.34
N VAL A 52 11.31 -3.36 -11.02
CA VAL A 52 11.52 -4.47 -10.08
C VAL A 52 10.87 -4.18 -8.73
N MET A 53 10.91 -2.92 -8.29
CA MET A 53 10.37 -2.53 -6.99
C MET A 53 8.84 -2.50 -6.99
N LYS A 54 8.24 -2.08 -8.10
CA LYS A 54 6.79 -2.11 -8.31
C LYS A 54 6.27 -3.55 -8.31
N LEU A 55 7.01 -4.46 -8.95
CA LEU A 55 6.67 -5.87 -9.04
C LEU A 55 6.66 -6.53 -7.65
N VAL A 56 7.68 -6.26 -6.82
CA VAL A 56 7.76 -6.77 -5.44
C VAL A 56 6.55 -6.35 -4.58
N VAL A 57 6.06 -5.12 -4.75
CA VAL A 57 4.90 -4.61 -4.01
C VAL A 57 3.59 -5.25 -4.50
N ARG A 58 3.47 -5.50 -5.81
CA ARG A 58 2.28 -6.11 -6.43
C ARG A 58 2.20 -7.62 -6.23
N GLN A 59 3.33 -8.28 -5.96
CA GLN A 59 3.44 -9.73 -5.82
C GLN A 59 2.38 -10.37 -4.88
N PRO A 60 2.15 -9.89 -3.64
CA PRO A 60 1.12 -10.46 -2.76
C PRO A 60 -0.31 -10.24 -3.26
N LEU A 61 -0.58 -9.11 -3.92
CA LEU A 61 -1.90 -8.82 -4.51
C LEU A 61 -2.17 -9.67 -5.75
N THR A 62 -1.11 -9.98 -6.50
CA THR A 62 -1.17 -10.85 -7.69
C THR A 62 -1.43 -12.29 -7.27
N LEU A 63 -0.74 -12.79 -6.24
CA LEU A 63 -0.93 -14.15 -5.72
C LEU A 63 -2.36 -14.40 -5.18
N THR A 64 -2.97 -13.38 -4.59
CA THR A 64 -4.33 -13.48 -4.05
C THR A 64 -5.40 -13.11 -5.09
N SER A 65 -5.01 -12.72 -6.31
CA SER A 65 -5.92 -12.19 -7.34
C SER A 65 -6.85 -11.09 -6.81
N THR A 66 -6.33 -10.25 -5.90
CA THR A 66 -7.09 -9.18 -5.23
C THR A 66 -6.68 -7.78 -5.68
N LEU A 67 -5.87 -7.68 -6.73
CA LEU A 67 -5.35 -6.41 -7.28
C LEU A 67 -6.42 -5.34 -7.49
N GLU A 68 -7.63 -5.72 -7.89
CA GLU A 68 -8.71 -4.78 -8.21
C GLU A 68 -9.73 -4.60 -7.09
N LYS A 69 -9.59 -5.32 -5.97
CA LYS A 69 -10.61 -5.37 -4.90
C LYS A 69 -10.31 -4.45 -3.72
N TYR A 70 -9.04 -4.07 -3.54
CA TYR A 70 -8.59 -3.32 -2.38
C TYR A 70 -7.79 -2.09 -2.79
N ASP A 71 -8.07 -0.97 -2.14
CA ASP A 71 -7.17 0.18 -2.16
C ASP A 71 -6.15 0.03 -1.03
N VAL A 72 -4.90 0.34 -1.36
CA VAL A 72 -3.77 0.19 -0.43
C VAL A 72 -3.17 1.57 -0.18
N ALA A 73 -3.29 2.05 1.06
CA ALA A 73 -2.67 3.28 1.50
C ALA A 73 -1.53 2.98 2.47
N VAL A 74 -0.30 3.31 2.08
CA VAL A 74 0.89 2.96 2.85
C VAL A 74 1.67 4.20 3.24
N ASN A 75 2.05 4.29 4.51
CA ASN A 75 3.02 5.25 5.01
C ASN A 75 4.32 4.51 5.33
N VAL A 76 5.41 4.87 4.65
CA VAL A 76 6.73 4.27 4.88
C VAL A 76 7.69 5.31 5.40
N ILE A 77 8.51 4.92 6.37
CA ILE A 77 9.59 5.72 6.93
C ILE A 77 10.87 4.88 7.06
N GLY A 78 12.02 5.53 6.84
CA GLY A 78 13.35 4.93 6.98
C GLY A 78 13.78 4.01 5.83
N GLY A 79 15.06 3.62 5.88
CA GLY A 79 15.70 2.76 4.88
C GLY A 79 15.89 3.41 3.50
N GLY A 80 16.11 2.58 2.49
CA GLY A 80 16.18 2.97 1.07
C GLY A 80 15.13 2.25 0.22
N PRO A 81 15.02 2.52 -1.09
CA PRO A 81 13.89 2.08 -1.93
C PRO A 81 13.69 0.56 -1.92
N SER A 82 14.79 -0.21 -1.96
CA SER A 82 14.76 -1.67 -1.88
C SER A 82 14.23 -2.20 -0.55
N GLY A 83 14.67 -1.59 0.56
CA GLY A 83 14.19 -1.95 1.90
C GLY A 83 12.71 -1.60 2.09
N GLN A 84 12.30 -0.44 1.56
CA GLN A 84 10.95 0.07 1.68
C GLN A 84 9.93 -0.80 0.97
N ALA A 85 10.16 -1.19 -0.28
CA ALA A 85 9.17 -2.03 -0.98
C ALA A 85 9.12 -3.46 -0.43
N GLY A 86 10.24 -3.98 0.10
CA GLY A 86 10.20 -5.21 0.88
C GLY A 86 9.36 -5.09 2.17
N ALA A 87 9.44 -3.94 2.86
CA ALA A 87 8.59 -3.67 4.01
C ALA A 87 7.11 -3.53 3.61
N ILE A 88 6.81 -2.83 2.51
CA ILE A 88 5.44 -2.71 1.99
C ILE A 88 4.85 -4.08 1.67
N ARG A 89 5.61 -4.94 0.97
CA ARG A 89 5.18 -6.31 0.66
C ARG A 89 4.75 -7.07 1.91
N HIS A 90 5.58 -7.05 2.95
CA HIS A 90 5.24 -7.70 4.23
C HIS A 90 4.04 -7.06 4.93
N GLY A 91 3.88 -5.75 4.79
CA GLY A 91 2.74 -5.03 5.35
C GLY A 91 1.42 -5.38 4.67
N ILE A 92 1.44 -5.55 3.34
CA ILE A 92 0.28 -5.98 2.55
C ILE A 92 -0.10 -7.43 2.88
N SER A 93 0.88 -8.35 2.98
CA SER A 93 0.59 -9.75 3.32
C SER A 93 0.07 -9.97 4.75
N ARG A 94 0.21 -8.98 5.64
CA ARG A 94 -0.25 -9.05 7.04
C ARG A 94 -1.56 -8.30 7.29
N ALA A 95 -1.94 -7.42 6.38
CA ALA A 95 -3.19 -6.68 6.42
C ALA A 95 -4.31 -7.58 5.89
#